data_AF-A0A401LS98-F1
#
_entry.id   AF-A0A401LS98-F1
#
_cell.length_a   1.000
_cell.length_b   1.000
_cell.length_c   1.000
_cell.angle_alpha   90.00
_cell.angle_beta   90.00
_cell.angle_gamma   90.00
#
_symmetry.space_group_name_H-M   'P 1'
#
loop_
_entity.id
_entity.type
_entity.pdbx_description
1 polymer ?
#
loop_
_entity_poly.entity_id
_entity_poly.type
_entity_poly.pdbx_seq_one_letter_code
_entity_poly.pdbx_strand_id
1 'polypeptide(L)'
;MSLFISFSIESCSDDYKIDELNNATEVQTHAIPTPSFDWENADWIPTPSIQSRIPSPWVGQSSLAGMYGLDVINDRRAFDGWELLYNTFNSSVTTLLINPYFILYSKYRGIMRVYLYLTTSFLTTSSYIQDGISLISNHGTRLLNLLRQEVADADKRSTQYV
;
A
#
# COMPACT_ATOMS: atom_id res chain seq x y z
N MET A 1 -11.35 6.68 -61.19
CA MET A 1 -10.23 6.32 -60.29
C MET A 1 -10.77 6.37 -58.87
N SER A 2 -11.06 5.23 -58.26
CA SER A 2 -11.36 5.14 -56.82
C SER A 2 -10.85 3.79 -56.34
N LEU A 3 -9.83 3.82 -55.49
CA LEU A 3 -9.18 2.66 -54.90
C LEU A 3 -9.85 2.42 -53.55
N PHE A 4 -10.58 1.33 -53.39
CA PHE A 4 -11.13 0.93 -52.09
C PHE A 4 -10.11 0.05 -51.37
N ILE A 5 -9.63 0.51 -50.22
CA ILE A 5 -8.72 -0.22 -49.34
C ILE A 5 -9.57 -0.84 -48.23
N SER A 6 -9.67 -2.17 -48.23
CA SER A 6 -10.33 -2.93 -47.16
C SER A 6 -9.31 -3.22 -46.05
N PHE A 7 -9.59 -2.77 -44.84
CA PHE A 7 -8.84 -3.14 -43.63
C PHE A 7 -9.53 -4.35 -42.98
N SER A 8 -8.83 -5.49 -42.91
CA SER A 8 -9.24 -6.64 -42.11
C SER A 8 -8.65 -6.51 -40.71
N ILE A 9 -9.50 -6.54 -39.68
CA ILE A 9 -9.07 -6.60 -38.29
C ILE A 9 -9.06 -8.07 -37.89
N GLU A 10 -7.86 -8.68 -37.81
CA GLU A 10 -7.71 -10.01 -37.20
C GLU A 10 -7.67 -9.84 -35.68
N SER A 11 -8.72 -10.30 -35.00
CA SER A 11 -8.76 -10.41 -33.54
C SER A 11 -8.25 -11.80 -33.17
N CYS A 12 -7.06 -11.88 -32.56
CA CYS A 12 -6.58 -13.11 -31.94
C CYS A 12 -7.46 -13.40 -30.72
N SER A 13 -8.17 -14.53 -30.72
CA SER A 13 -8.86 -15.04 -29.54
C SER A 13 -8.01 -16.16 -28.96
N ASP A 14 -7.29 -15.88 -27.88
CA ASP A 14 -6.65 -16.91 -27.08
C ASP A 14 -7.74 -17.67 -26.32
N ASP A 15 -8.07 -18.86 -26.82
CA ASP A 15 -9.04 -19.77 -26.20
C ASP A 15 -8.35 -20.52 -25.04
N TYR A 16 -8.21 -19.86 -23.90
CA TYR A 16 -7.67 -20.47 -22.68
C TYR A 16 -8.75 -21.36 -22.04
N LYS A 17 -8.66 -22.67 -22.29
CA LYS A 17 -9.45 -23.67 -21.57
C LYS A 17 -8.92 -23.79 -20.14
N ILE A 18 -9.68 -23.24 -19.19
CA ILE A 18 -9.52 -23.57 -17.77
C ILE A 18 -10.16 -24.94 -17.57
N ASP A 19 -9.33 -25.96 -17.36
CA ASP A 19 -9.81 -27.20 -16.75
C ASP A 19 -10.23 -26.89 -15.30
N GLU A 20 -11.53 -26.73 -15.09
CA GLU A 20 -12.14 -26.60 -13.77
C GLU A 20 -11.97 -27.91 -12.98
N LEU A 21 -10.84 -28.05 -12.28
CA LEU A 21 -10.76 -28.95 -11.14
C LEU A 21 -11.47 -28.28 -9.95
N ASN A 22 -12.78 -28.47 -9.92
CA ASN A 22 -13.69 -28.00 -8.88
C ASN A 22 -13.35 -28.61 -7.52
N ASN A 23 -12.59 -27.86 -6.71
CA ASN A 23 -12.73 -27.79 -5.25
C ASN A 23 -12.04 -26.54 -4.69
N ALA A 24 -12.24 -25.39 -5.34
CA ALA A 24 -11.90 -24.10 -4.75
C ALA A 24 -12.98 -23.76 -3.72
N THR A 25 -12.67 -23.91 -2.44
CA THR A 25 -13.43 -23.21 -1.41
C THR A 25 -13.27 -21.71 -1.70
N GLU A 26 -14.39 -21.02 -1.92
CA GLU A 26 -14.39 -19.58 -2.13
C GLU A 26 -13.86 -18.94 -0.84
N VAL A 27 -12.57 -18.59 -0.84
CA VAL A 27 -11.95 -17.86 0.27
C VAL A 27 -12.50 -16.45 0.23
N GLN A 28 -13.58 -16.22 0.98
CA GLN A 28 -14.12 -14.88 1.18
C GLN A 28 -13.12 -14.07 2.00
N THR A 29 -12.40 -13.18 1.34
CA THR A 29 -11.57 -12.19 2.00
C THR A 29 -12.45 -11.01 2.39
N HIS A 30 -12.81 -10.93 3.67
CA HIS A 30 -13.48 -9.75 4.19
C HIS A 30 -12.46 -8.66 4.45
N ALA A 31 -12.62 -7.50 3.81
CA ALA A 31 -11.89 -6.31 4.17
C ALA A 31 -12.26 -5.92 5.61
N ILE A 32 -11.26 -5.71 6.47
CA ILE A 32 -11.50 -5.17 7.81
C ILE A 32 -11.95 -3.72 7.62
N PRO A 33 -13.16 -3.35 8.07
CA PRO A 33 -13.67 -2.00 7.91
C PRO A 33 -12.78 -1.06 8.71
N THR A 34 -12.12 -0.14 8.01
CA THR A 34 -11.33 0.89 8.65
C THR A 34 -12.24 2.02 9.10
N PRO A 35 -12.05 2.54 10.33
CA PRO A 35 -12.81 3.69 10.78
C PRO A 35 -12.51 4.90 9.88
N SER A 36 -13.54 5.70 9.64
CA SER A 36 -13.40 6.93 8.84
C SER A 36 -12.47 7.91 9.54
N PHE A 37 -11.51 8.45 8.80
CA PHE A 37 -10.59 9.46 9.28
C PHE A 37 -10.42 10.52 8.19
N ASP A 38 -10.58 11.80 8.52
CA ASP A 38 -10.29 12.90 7.60
C ASP A 38 -8.79 13.24 7.66
N TRP A 39 -7.98 12.50 6.90
CA TRP A 39 -6.53 12.65 6.88
C TRP A 39 -6.06 13.99 6.30
N GLU A 40 -6.92 14.70 5.56
CA GLU A 40 -6.57 15.94 4.89
C GLU A 40 -6.70 17.15 5.83
N ASN A 41 -7.73 17.19 6.65
CA ASN A 41 -8.01 18.37 7.48
C ASN A 41 -7.79 18.13 8.98
N ALA A 42 -7.58 16.89 9.42
CA ALA A 42 -7.33 16.62 10.83
C ALA A 42 -5.92 17.07 11.26
N ASP A 43 -5.87 17.93 12.27
CA ASP A 43 -4.62 18.27 12.98
C ASP A 43 -4.15 17.12 13.89
N TRP A 44 -5.09 16.28 14.33
CA TRP A 44 -4.85 15.21 15.31
C TRP A 44 -5.48 13.89 14.85
N ILE A 45 -4.78 12.80 15.11
CA ILE A 45 -5.28 11.45 14.89
C ILE A 45 -6.33 11.09 15.96
N PRO A 46 -7.36 10.30 15.62
CA PRO A 46 -8.30 9.77 16.61
C PRO A 46 -7.60 8.74 17.52
N THR A 47 -7.11 9.23 18.66
CA THR A 47 -6.53 8.41 19.73
C THR A 47 -7.55 8.18 20.87
N PRO A 48 -7.42 7.08 21.63
CA PRO A 48 -8.14 6.83 22.87
C PRO A 48 -7.92 7.94 23.87
N SER A 49 -8.90 8.15 24.75
CA SER A 49 -8.85 9.17 25.81
C SER A 49 -7.70 8.99 26.79
N ILE A 50 -7.18 7.76 26.92
CA ILE A 50 -6.05 7.42 27.81
C ILE A 50 -4.67 7.78 27.23
N GLN A 51 -4.61 8.19 25.95
CA GLN A 51 -3.36 8.47 25.25
C GLN A 51 -3.27 9.94 24.86
N SER A 52 -2.06 10.49 24.93
CA SER A 52 -1.76 11.82 24.39
C SER A 52 -2.09 11.88 22.90
N ARG A 53 -2.70 12.99 22.47
CA ARG A 53 -3.01 13.20 21.04
C ARG A 53 -1.73 13.17 20.21
N ILE A 54 -1.78 12.43 19.12
CA ILE A 54 -0.72 12.36 18.12
C ILE A 54 -1.06 13.34 16.99
N PRO A 55 -0.17 14.30 16.66
CA PRO A 55 -0.42 15.23 15.56
C PRO A 55 -0.40 14.49 14.22
N SER A 56 -1.14 15.00 13.23
CA SER A 56 -1.03 14.50 11.86
C SER A 56 0.35 14.82 11.28
N PRO A 57 0.79 14.15 10.19
CA PRO A 57 2.13 14.35 9.64
C PRO A 57 2.36 15.77 9.09
N TRP A 58 1.29 16.54 8.93
CA TRP A 58 1.30 17.85 8.28
C TRP A 58 1.53 18.99 9.28
N VAL A 59 1.32 18.75 10.58
CA VAL A 59 1.36 19.80 11.63
C VAL A 59 2.27 19.40 12.79
N GLY A 60 2.85 20.39 13.47
CA GLY A 60 3.68 20.19 14.67
C GLY A 60 5.19 20.07 14.42
N GLN A 61 5.96 19.93 15.51
CA GLN A 61 7.43 19.97 15.53
C GLN A 61 8.12 18.76 14.88
N SER A 62 7.35 17.71 14.53
CA SER A 62 7.84 16.54 13.80
C SER A 62 7.06 16.32 12.49
N SER A 63 6.46 17.38 11.96
CA SER A 63 5.78 17.32 10.67
C SER A 63 6.77 17.09 9.54
N LEU A 64 6.26 16.51 8.44
CA LEU A 64 7.01 16.34 7.20
C LEU A 64 7.50 17.68 6.64
N ALA A 65 6.84 18.79 7.01
CA ALA A 65 7.21 20.13 6.60
C ALA A 65 8.62 20.56 7.03
N GLY A 66 9.15 19.99 8.11
CA GLY A 66 10.50 20.27 8.58
C GLY A 66 11.60 19.43 7.93
N MET A 67 11.25 18.33 7.26
CA MET A 67 12.22 17.31 6.80
C MET A 67 12.19 17.06 5.29
N TYR A 68 11.04 17.26 4.64
CA TYR A 68 10.84 16.94 3.23
C TYR A 68 10.46 18.17 2.42
N GLY A 69 10.61 18.06 1.09
CA GLY A 69 10.19 19.11 0.15
C GLY A 69 8.66 19.21 0.02
N LEU A 70 8.21 20.30 -0.63
CA LEU A 70 6.79 20.56 -0.90
C LEU A 70 6.13 19.46 -1.74
N ASP A 71 6.90 18.77 -2.57
CA ASP A 71 6.47 17.61 -3.35
C ASP A 71 5.95 16.48 -2.45
N VAL A 72 6.62 16.19 -1.34
CA VAL A 72 6.19 15.16 -0.38
C VAL A 72 5.06 15.67 0.52
N ILE A 73 5.12 16.94 0.93
CA ILE A 73 4.13 17.54 1.85
C ILE A 73 2.76 17.67 1.17
N ASN A 74 2.72 18.01 -0.11
CA ASN A 74 1.47 18.18 -0.86
C ASN A 74 0.85 16.86 -1.27
N ASP A 75 1.57 15.75 -1.13
CA ASP A 75 1.11 14.43 -1.49
C ASP A 75 0.15 13.80 -0.47
N ARG A 76 -0.96 14.52 -0.27
CA ARG A 76 -2.03 14.20 0.69
C ARG A 76 -3.41 14.62 0.24
N ARG A 77 -3.49 15.57 -0.69
CA ARG A 77 -4.74 16.23 -1.09
C ARG A 77 -5.63 15.27 -1.86
N ALA A 78 -6.90 15.16 -1.45
CA ALA A 78 -7.88 14.38 -2.18
C ALA A 78 -8.10 14.92 -3.60
N PHE A 79 -7.99 16.24 -3.78
CA PHE A 79 -8.04 16.90 -5.09
C PHE A 79 -6.97 16.37 -6.06
N ASP A 80 -5.75 16.13 -5.56
CA ASP A 80 -4.62 15.57 -6.34
C ASP A 80 -4.70 14.03 -6.43
N GLY A 81 -5.82 13.45 -6.03
CA GLY A 81 -6.15 12.04 -6.14
C GLY A 81 -5.55 11.14 -5.08
N TRP A 82 -5.21 11.69 -3.90
CA TRP A 82 -4.84 10.89 -2.73
C TRP A 82 -6.07 10.41 -1.99
N GLU A 83 -6.11 9.12 -1.70
CA GLU A 83 -7.22 8.47 -1.00
C GLU A 83 -6.69 7.64 0.17
N LEU A 84 -7.39 7.66 1.29
CA LEU A 84 -7.06 6.83 2.44
C LEU A 84 -7.42 5.38 2.14
N LEU A 85 -6.39 4.55 2.02
CA LEU A 85 -6.55 3.12 1.77
C LEU A 85 -6.83 2.36 3.06
N TYR A 86 -6.05 2.65 4.10
CA TYR A 86 -6.10 1.93 5.35
C TYR A 86 -5.62 2.79 6.52
N ASN A 87 -6.17 2.59 7.71
CA ASN A 87 -5.66 3.18 8.95
C ASN A 87 -5.92 2.26 10.14
N THR A 88 -5.05 2.33 11.14
CA THR A 88 -5.18 1.56 12.40
C THR A 88 -5.73 2.41 13.54
N PHE A 89 -6.29 3.57 13.27
CA PHE A 89 -6.68 4.50 14.32
C PHE A 89 -7.99 4.06 14.94
N ASN A 90 -8.08 4.06 16.27
CA ASN A 90 -9.32 3.71 16.94
C ASN A 90 -9.41 4.49 18.25
N SER A 91 -10.40 5.37 18.35
CA SER A 91 -10.66 6.17 19.56
C SER A 91 -11.50 5.41 20.60
N SER A 92 -12.16 4.32 20.22
CA SER A 92 -13.09 3.58 21.06
C SER A 92 -12.44 2.46 21.88
N VAL A 93 -11.17 2.13 21.62
CA VAL A 93 -10.45 1.11 22.38
C VAL A 93 -9.95 1.66 23.71
N THR A 94 -9.88 0.80 24.72
CA THR A 94 -9.36 1.13 26.06
C THR A 94 -7.86 0.90 26.20
N THR A 95 -7.18 0.49 25.12
CA THR A 95 -5.74 0.22 25.07
C THR A 95 -5.00 1.32 24.33
N LEU A 96 -3.73 1.53 24.67
CA LEU A 96 -2.86 2.46 23.95
C LEU A 96 -2.62 1.97 22.50
N LEU A 97 -2.57 2.89 21.54
CA LEU A 97 -2.10 2.58 20.19
C LEU A 97 -0.59 2.42 20.21
N ILE A 98 -0.15 1.24 19.80
CA ILE A 98 1.25 0.89 19.64
C ILE A 98 1.60 0.99 18.16
N ASN A 99 2.53 1.88 17.84
CA ASN A 99 3.02 2.15 16.50
C ASN A 99 1.91 2.26 15.43
N PRO A 100 0.92 3.15 15.61
CA PRO A 100 -0.18 3.24 14.67
C PRO A 100 0.30 3.75 13.31
N TYR A 101 -0.42 3.41 12.25
CA TYR A 101 -0.10 3.87 10.91
C TYR A 101 -1.34 4.07 10.05
N PHE A 102 -1.16 4.84 8.98
CA PHE A 102 -2.15 4.95 7.92
C PHE A 102 -1.47 5.01 6.55
N ILE A 103 -2.22 4.65 5.52
CA ILE A 103 -1.74 4.48 4.16
C ILE A 103 -2.58 5.34 3.23
N LEU A 104 -1.91 6.18 2.45
CA LEU A 104 -2.52 6.92 1.36
C LEU A 104 -2.10 6.31 0.03
N TYR A 105 -3.05 6.24 -0.90
CA TYR A 105 -2.83 5.80 -2.27
C TYR A 105 -3.15 6.92 -3.25
N SER A 106 -2.27 7.17 -4.22
CA SER A 106 -2.52 8.11 -5.31
C SER A 106 -3.07 7.37 -6.51
N LYS A 107 -4.34 7.63 -6.85
CA LYS A 107 -5.00 7.00 -8.01
C LYS A 107 -4.38 7.38 -9.36
N TYR A 108 -3.80 8.57 -9.46
CA TYR A 108 -3.24 9.07 -10.72
C TYR A 108 -1.79 8.65 -10.95
N ARG A 109 -1.01 8.50 -9.86
CA ARG A 109 0.42 8.17 -9.95
C ARG A 109 0.74 6.71 -9.61
N GLY A 110 -0.21 5.98 -9.01
CA GLY A 110 0.01 4.62 -8.52
C GLY A 110 0.98 4.54 -7.33
N ILE A 111 1.21 5.67 -6.64
CA ILE A 111 2.14 5.75 -5.51
C ILE A 111 1.38 5.47 -4.21
N MET A 112 1.94 4.62 -3.37
CA MET A 112 1.46 4.36 -2.01
C MET A 112 2.42 5.00 -1.00
N ARG A 113 1.88 5.74 -0.02
CA ARG A 113 2.64 6.28 1.10
C ARG A 113 2.15 5.71 2.41
N VAL A 114 3.08 5.22 3.22
CA VAL A 114 2.82 4.67 4.55
C VAL A 114 3.37 5.64 5.60
N TYR A 115 2.51 6.10 6.49
CA TYR A 115 2.89 6.97 7.60
C TYR A 115 2.84 6.16 8.89
N LEU A 116 4.02 5.77 9.37
CA LEU A 116 4.20 5.01 10.60
C LEU A 116 4.58 5.93 11.75
N TYR A 117 3.78 5.93 12.81
CA TYR A 117 4.12 6.60 14.05
C TYR A 117 4.85 5.63 14.94
N LEU A 118 5.92 6.08 15.57
CA LEU A 118 6.75 5.24 16.41
C LEU A 118 6.54 5.68 17.86
N THR A 119 5.76 4.89 18.60
CA THR A 119 5.42 5.14 20.01
C THR A 119 6.31 4.34 20.96
N THR A 120 7.15 3.45 20.44
CA THR A 120 8.06 2.59 21.20
C THR A 120 9.51 3.00 20.99
N SER A 121 10.31 2.97 22.06
CA SER A 121 11.65 3.58 22.12
C SER A 121 12.80 2.74 21.55
N PHE A 122 12.56 1.90 20.54
CA PHE A 122 13.62 1.09 19.91
C PHE A 122 13.86 1.53 18.48
N LEU A 123 14.54 2.67 18.31
CA LEU A 123 15.01 3.13 17.01
C LEU A 123 16.44 3.63 17.13
N THR A 124 17.37 2.84 16.62
CA THR A 124 18.67 3.35 16.22
C THR A 124 18.54 3.75 14.76
N THR A 125 18.71 5.03 14.45
CA THR A 125 18.81 5.48 13.07
C THR A 125 19.98 4.76 12.41
N SER A 126 19.72 3.86 11.46
CA SER A 126 20.76 3.20 10.68
C SER A 126 20.69 3.72 9.25
N SER A 127 21.85 3.93 8.63
CA SER A 127 21.97 4.17 7.19
C SER A 127 21.91 2.88 6.37
N TYR A 128 21.72 1.73 7.03
CA TYR A 128 21.54 0.45 6.36
C TYR A 128 20.07 0.31 5.99
N ILE A 129 19.76 0.69 4.75
CA ILE A 129 18.51 0.29 4.12
C ILE A 129 18.55 -1.22 3.97
N GLN A 130 17.84 -1.93 4.83
CA GLN A 130 17.53 -3.34 4.64
C GLN A 130 16.14 -3.38 4.00
N ASP A 131 16.12 -3.21 2.68
CA ASP A 131 14.90 -3.37 1.88
C ASP A 131 14.68 -4.86 1.62
N GLY A 132 13.53 -5.35 2.06
CA GLY A 132 13.19 -6.76 2.01
C GLY A 132 11.72 -6.96 2.36
N ILE A 133 10.87 -7.04 1.34
CA ILE A 133 9.52 -7.55 1.50
C ILE A 133 9.64 -9.07 1.56
N SER A 134 9.29 -9.68 2.70
CA SER A 134 9.21 -11.14 2.84
C SER A 134 7.76 -11.54 3.10
N LEU A 135 7.30 -12.59 2.42
CA LEU A 135 5.99 -13.18 2.67
C LEU A 135 6.16 -14.39 3.58
N ILE A 136 5.62 -14.31 4.80
CA ILE A 136 5.57 -15.46 5.70
C ILE A 136 4.34 -16.29 5.34
N SER A 137 4.54 -17.43 4.69
CA SER A 137 3.48 -18.37 4.37
C SER A 137 3.94 -19.80 4.64
N ASN A 138 3.00 -20.63 5.08
CA ASN A 138 3.13 -22.09 5.18
C ASN A 138 3.08 -22.79 3.80
N HIS A 139 2.81 -22.03 2.73
CA HIS A 139 2.77 -22.50 1.35
C HIS A 139 3.79 -21.76 0.49
N GLY A 140 4.38 -22.43 -0.51
CA GLY A 140 5.29 -21.80 -1.45
C GLY A 140 4.57 -20.78 -2.33
N THR A 141 4.82 -19.49 -2.12
CA THR A 141 4.27 -18.41 -2.95
C THR A 141 5.24 -17.99 -4.06
N ARG A 142 4.70 -17.53 -5.20
CA ARG A 142 5.47 -16.93 -6.31
C ARG A 142 5.40 -15.40 -6.35
N LEU A 143 4.63 -14.78 -5.46
CA LEU A 143 4.27 -13.37 -5.50
C LEU A 143 5.48 -12.43 -5.53
N LEU A 144 6.58 -12.81 -4.87
CA LEU A 144 7.78 -11.98 -4.73
C LEU A 144 8.94 -12.44 -5.63
N ASN A 145 8.78 -13.50 -6.43
CA ASN A 145 9.85 -14.02 -7.30
C ASN A 145 10.22 -13.04 -8.44
N LEU A 146 9.31 -12.14 -8.80
CA LEU A 146 9.44 -11.22 -9.92
C LEU A 146 10.08 -9.89 -9.53
N LEU A 147 10.12 -9.56 -8.23
CA LEU A 147 10.59 -8.25 -7.77
C LEU A 147 12.10 -8.03 -7.91
N ARG A 148 12.86 -9.08 -8.25
CA ARG A 148 14.33 -9.05 -8.27
C ARG A 148 14.96 -9.16 -9.66
N GLN A 149 14.16 -9.35 -10.71
CA GLN A 149 14.67 -9.59 -12.07
C GLN A 149 14.16 -8.49 -13.01
N GLU A 150 15.07 -7.81 -13.71
CA GLU A 150 14.71 -6.78 -14.71
C GLU A 150 13.88 -7.34 -15.87
N VAL A 151 14.04 -8.64 -16.15
CA VAL A 151 13.20 -9.41 -17.07
C VAL A 151 12.67 -10.63 -16.33
N ALA A 152 11.36 -10.69 -16.16
CA ALA A 152 10.66 -11.79 -15.51
C ALA A 152 10.63 -13.03 -16.42
N ASP A 153 11.41 -14.05 -16.07
CA ASP A 153 11.26 -15.39 -16.62
C ASP A 153 10.28 -16.19 -15.73
N ALA A 154 9.10 -16.49 -16.26
CA ALA A 154 8.02 -17.15 -15.52
C ALA A 154 8.37 -18.59 -15.09
N ASP A 155 9.35 -19.22 -15.75
CA ASP A 155 9.75 -20.60 -15.49
C ASP A 155 10.94 -20.72 -14.53
N LYS A 156 11.62 -19.61 -14.21
CA LYS A 156 12.73 -19.60 -13.25
C LYS A 156 12.27 -19.42 -11.81
N ARG A 157 12.69 -20.36 -10.95
CA ARG A 157 12.52 -20.28 -9.49
C ARG A 157 13.74 -19.64 -8.86
N SER A 158 13.56 -18.52 -8.15
CA SER A 158 14.60 -17.97 -7.27
C SER A 158 14.59 -18.73 -5.94
N THR A 159 15.70 -19.38 -5.58
CA THR A 159 15.84 -20.16 -4.34
C THR A 159 16.62 -19.43 -3.25
N GLN A 160 16.80 -18.11 -3.37
CA GLN A 160 17.62 -17.36 -2.42
C GLN A 160 16.75 -16.71 -1.34
N TYR A 161 16.77 -17.34 -0.16
CA TYR A 161 16.29 -16.80 1.10
C TYR A 161 17.41 -15.96 1.71
N VAL A 162 17.24 -14.63 1.75
CA VAL A 162 17.92 -13.75 2.71
C VAL A 162 16.91 -12.75 3.22
#